data_AF-A0A3N5LDM5-F1
#
_entry.id   AF-A0A3N5LDM5-F1
#
_cell.length_a   1.000
_cell.length_b   1.000
_cell.length_c   1.000
_cell.angle_alpha   90.00
_cell.angle_beta   90.00
_cell.angle_gamma   90.00
#
_symmetry.space_group_name_H-M   'P 1'
#
loop_
_entity.id
_entity.type
_entity.pdbx_description
1 polymer ?
#
loop_
_entity_poly.entity_id
_entity_poly.type
_entity_poly.pdbx_seq_one_letter_code
_entity_poly.pdbx_strand_id
1 'polypeptide(L)'
;MSRAAVSWGYADGWFPRNRSESKRIGRLWTAYHALYPGENVVRQMDNLFRVLGDEVPPLPLIEDWELVHGQTKYTITKAILTCDDIIERRTGRHMILYSRKNLLEQYTYFEELRHLDLHLAQYLSAPFPTPEHPGPPELPKGASTWRFHQTGDHTPGAGFGVESLQLDYDRFNGTVEELYTWAGFERPEPPAVPLIEWAVEADSWMRSQGYRGARPGVE
;
A
#
# COMPACT_ATOMS: atom_id res chain seq x y z
N MET A 1 0.74 2.79 -2.43
CA MET A 1 1.73 3.03 -1.35
C MET A 1 3.08 3.32 -2.02
N SER A 2 4.02 4.04 -1.40
CA SER A 2 5.31 4.36 -2.05
C SER A 2 6.46 4.35 -1.07
N ARG A 3 7.63 3.87 -1.52
CA ARG A 3 8.84 3.88 -0.68
C ARG A 3 9.23 5.31 -0.41
N ALA A 4 9.49 5.65 0.85
CA ALA A 4 10.08 6.94 1.21
C ALA A 4 11.57 6.79 1.53
N ALA A 5 11.92 5.80 2.35
CA ALA A 5 13.26 5.63 2.85
C ALA A 5 13.65 4.16 2.98
N VAL A 6 14.96 3.92 2.94
CA VAL A 6 15.55 2.61 3.27
C VAL A 6 16.63 2.85 4.32
N SER A 7 16.51 2.14 5.43
CA SER A 7 17.44 2.25 6.55
C SER A 7 17.71 3.71 6.95
N TRP A 8 18.91 3.99 7.44
CA TRP A 8 19.24 5.25 8.12
C TRP A 8 19.65 6.40 7.19
N GLY A 9 19.71 6.19 5.87
CA GLY A 9 20.28 7.21 4.97
C GLY A 9 19.73 7.29 3.56
N TYR A 10 19.12 6.24 3.01
CA TYR A 10 18.59 6.31 1.65
C TYR A 10 17.22 6.97 1.65
N ALA A 11 17.01 7.88 0.69
CA ALA A 11 15.74 8.52 0.40
C ALA A 11 15.36 8.20 -1.05
N ASP A 12 14.13 7.75 -1.27
CA ASP A 12 13.68 7.40 -2.61
C ASP A 12 13.40 8.67 -3.43
N GLY A 13 14.10 8.82 -4.56
CA GLY A 13 14.00 10.01 -5.41
C GLY A 13 12.63 10.19 -6.06
N TRP A 14 11.82 9.13 -6.18
CA TRP A 14 10.48 9.18 -6.77
C TRP A 14 9.38 9.48 -5.74
N PHE A 15 9.67 9.31 -4.44
CA PHE A 15 8.69 9.52 -3.39
C PHE A 15 7.99 10.89 -3.44
N PRO A 16 8.70 12.03 -3.60
CA PRO A 16 8.04 13.34 -3.64
C PRO A 16 7.06 13.46 -4.80
N ARG A 17 7.41 12.90 -5.97
CA ARG A 17 6.54 12.90 -7.15
C ARG A 17 5.33 12.00 -6.94
N ASN A 18 5.52 10.77 -6.47
CA ASN A 18 4.43 9.82 -6.23
C ASN A 18 3.43 10.37 -5.21
N ARG A 19 3.93 10.99 -4.13
CA ARG A 19 3.11 11.71 -3.14
C ARG A 19 2.33 12.85 -3.78
N SER A 20 3.01 13.73 -4.53
CA SER A 20 2.37 14.88 -5.19
C SER A 20 1.27 14.44 -6.17
N GLU A 21 1.55 13.43 -6.99
CA GLU A 21 0.58 12.92 -7.96
C GLU A 21 -0.60 12.25 -7.27
N SER A 22 -0.39 11.45 -6.23
CA SER A 22 -1.48 10.83 -5.45
C SER A 22 -2.43 11.89 -4.87
N LYS A 23 -1.86 12.98 -4.33
CA LYS A 23 -2.64 14.13 -3.83
C LYS A 23 -3.39 14.83 -4.96
N ARG A 24 -2.73 15.09 -6.10
CA ARG A 24 -3.33 15.75 -7.26
C ARG A 24 -4.58 15.03 -7.78
N ILE A 25 -4.58 13.69 -7.74
CA ILE A 25 -5.72 12.87 -8.21
C ILE A 25 -6.65 12.42 -7.07
N GLY A 26 -6.50 12.95 -5.85
CA GLY A 26 -7.37 12.67 -4.72
C GLY A 26 -7.33 11.22 -4.22
N ARG A 27 -6.22 10.51 -4.38
CA ARG A 27 -6.07 9.13 -3.88
C ARG A 27 -5.46 9.12 -2.48
N LEU A 28 -5.94 8.20 -1.65
CA LEU A 28 -5.27 7.87 -0.39
C LEU A 28 -3.83 7.44 -0.68
N TRP A 29 -2.90 7.92 0.11
CA TRP A 29 -1.48 7.64 -0.01
C TRP A 29 -0.87 7.32 1.35
N THR A 30 0.26 6.62 1.32
CA THR A 30 1.14 6.46 2.47
C THR A 30 2.55 6.18 2.00
N ALA A 31 3.48 6.36 2.93
CA ALA A 31 4.87 6.04 2.76
C ALA A 31 5.19 4.72 3.43
N TYR A 32 6.13 3.97 2.85
CA TYR A 32 6.77 2.87 3.54
C TYR A 32 8.27 3.11 3.74
N HIS A 33 8.80 2.52 4.81
CA HIS A 33 10.22 2.50 5.15
C HIS A 33 10.72 1.05 5.19
N ALA A 34 11.82 0.75 4.50
CA ALA A 34 12.42 -0.58 4.53
C ALA A 34 13.40 -0.72 5.72
N LEU A 35 13.04 -1.56 6.68
CA LEU A 35 13.73 -1.77 7.95
C LEU A 35 14.97 -2.63 7.79
N TYR A 36 16.10 -2.14 8.30
CA TYR A 36 17.31 -2.93 8.50
C TYR A 36 17.44 -3.19 10.02
N PRO A 37 17.02 -4.36 10.53
CA PRO A 37 16.86 -4.56 11.98
C PRO A 37 18.17 -4.59 12.76
N GLY A 38 19.32 -4.76 12.10
CA GLY A 38 20.65 -4.67 12.70
C GLY A 38 21.21 -3.26 12.82
N GLU A 39 20.54 -2.26 12.23
CA GLU A 39 20.99 -0.87 12.20
C GLU A 39 20.30 -0.03 13.29
N ASN A 40 20.81 1.19 13.53
CA ASN A 40 20.24 2.08 14.55
C ASN A 40 18.81 2.54 14.15
N VAL A 41 17.80 2.00 14.83
CA VAL A 41 16.37 2.27 14.54
C VAL A 41 16.00 3.74 14.66
N VAL A 42 16.53 4.46 15.65
CA VAL A 42 16.25 5.90 15.81
C VAL A 42 16.70 6.68 14.57
N ARG A 43 17.89 6.38 14.04
CA ARG A 43 18.38 7.01 12.80
C ARG A 43 17.57 6.61 11.57
N GLN A 44 17.04 5.39 11.52
CA GLN A 44 16.14 4.93 10.46
C GLN A 44 14.83 5.74 10.48
N MET A 45 14.23 5.90 11.66
CA MET A 45 13.03 6.71 11.81
C MET A 45 13.29 8.20 11.55
N ASP A 46 14.40 8.76 12.03
CA ASP A 46 14.78 10.13 11.71
C ASP A 46 14.95 10.34 10.20
N ASN A 47 15.50 9.36 9.49
CA ASN A 47 15.58 9.39 8.03
C ASN A 47 14.19 9.37 7.38
N LEU A 48 13.30 8.47 7.80
CA LEU A 48 11.91 8.42 7.31
C LEU A 48 11.20 9.76 7.50
N PHE A 49 11.22 10.32 8.71
CA PHE A 49 10.54 11.57 9.01
C PHE A 49 11.18 12.78 8.32
N ARG A 50 12.51 12.78 8.11
CA ARG A 50 13.18 13.79 7.28
C ARG A 50 12.68 13.76 5.83
N VAL A 51 12.44 12.58 5.26
CA VAL A 51 11.93 12.43 3.88
C VAL A 51 10.45 12.80 3.79
N LEU A 52 9.66 12.44 4.80
CA LEU A 52 8.24 12.83 4.90
C LEU A 52 8.09 14.35 5.01
N GLY A 53 8.94 15.00 5.79
CA GLY A 53 8.75 16.39 6.20
C GLY A 53 7.58 16.51 7.19
N ASP A 54 6.86 17.62 7.13
CA ASP A 54 5.76 17.91 8.06
C ASP A 54 4.42 17.26 7.65
N GLU A 55 4.38 16.51 6.54
CA GLU A 55 3.16 15.93 6.01
C GLU A 55 2.85 14.56 6.64
N VAL A 56 1.67 14.44 7.26
CA VAL A 56 1.13 13.17 7.74
C VAL A 56 0.28 12.54 6.62
N PRO A 57 0.58 11.29 6.17
CA PRO A 57 -0.22 10.64 5.15
C PRO A 57 -1.63 10.28 5.66
N PRO A 58 -2.63 10.14 4.76
CA PRO A 58 -3.97 9.75 5.16
C PRO A 58 -4.02 8.35 5.76
N LEU A 59 -3.27 7.39 5.23
CA LEU A 59 -3.14 6.06 5.85
C LEU A 59 -1.96 6.04 6.84
N PRO A 60 -1.95 5.14 7.83
CA PRO A 60 -0.78 4.93 8.68
C PRO A 60 0.49 4.61 7.86
N LEU A 61 1.66 4.94 8.42
CA LEU A 61 2.95 4.61 7.83
C LEU A 61 3.14 3.09 7.81
N ILE A 62 3.80 2.58 6.78
CA ILE A 62 4.11 1.15 6.64
C ILE A 62 5.58 0.93 6.98
N GLU A 63 5.85 0.02 7.90
CA GLU A 63 7.20 -0.51 8.11
C GLU A 63 7.33 -1.81 7.31
N ASP A 64 8.16 -1.75 6.27
CA ASP A 64 8.51 -2.88 5.41
C ASP A 64 9.67 -3.64 6.05
N TRP A 65 9.37 -4.79 6.65
CA TRP A 65 10.38 -5.68 7.18
C TRP A 65 10.40 -7.01 6.42
N GLU A 66 11.45 -7.18 5.61
CA GLU A 66 11.73 -8.43 4.89
C GLU A 66 13.15 -8.96 5.11
N LEU A 67 13.99 -8.22 5.84
CA LEU A 67 15.42 -8.48 5.95
C LEU A 67 15.80 -8.99 7.34
N VAL A 68 16.38 -10.19 7.40
CA VAL A 68 16.81 -10.80 8.68
C VAL A 68 18.20 -10.28 9.12
N HIS A 69 19.11 -10.04 8.18
CA HIS A 69 20.48 -9.52 8.44
C HIS A 69 21.25 -10.28 9.54
N GLY A 70 21.07 -11.60 9.62
CA GLY A 70 21.71 -12.44 10.64
C GLY A 70 21.29 -12.11 12.08
N GLN A 71 20.23 -11.32 12.28
CA GLN A 71 19.78 -10.88 13.58
C GLN A 71 18.96 -11.94 14.29
N THR A 72 18.94 -11.86 15.62
CA THR A 72 18.13 -12.74 16.45
C THR A 72 16.65 -12.35 16.37
N LYS A 73 15.78 -13.30 16.71
CA LYS A 73 14.33 -13.09 16.88
C LYS A 73 14.02 -11.89 17.76
N TYR A 74 14.74 -11.78 18.88
CA TYR A 74 14.62 -10.67 19.83
C TYR A 74 15.00 -9.32 19.21
N THR A 75 16.14 -9.26 18.53
CA THR A 75 16.62 -8.01 17.92
C THR A 75 15.63 -7.49 16.88
N ILE A 76 15.11 -8.38 16.03
CA ILE A 76 14.16 -8.01 14.98
C ILE A 76 12.84 -7.52 15.59
N THR A 77 12.24 -8.29 16.51
CA THR A 77 11.00 -7.86 17.19
C THR A 77 11.18 -6.52 17.88
N LYS A 78 12.31 -6.33 18.59
CA LYS A 78 12.60 -5.06 19.26
C LYS A 78 12.74 -3.90 18.27
N ALA A 79 13.36 -4.13 17.11
CA ALA A 79 13.49 -3.10 16.08
C ALA A 79 12.12 -2.68 15.55
N ILE A 80 11.26 -3.63 15.22
CA ILE A 80 9.88 -3.38 14.76
C ILE A 80 9.09 -2.60 15.82
N LEU A 81 9.10 -3.05 17.08
CA LEU A 81 8.41 -2.35 18.18
C LEU A 81 8.96 -0.93 18.42
N THR A 82 10.26 -0.73 18.21
CA THR A 82 10.86 0.60 18.35
C THR A 82 10.45 1.53 17.21
N CYS A 83 10.32 1.01 15.97
CA CYS A 83 9.74 1.77 14.86
C CYS A 83 8.29 2.19 15.19
N ASP A 84 7.47 1.24 15.66
CA ASP A 84 6.06 1.50 16.01
C ASP A 84 5.95 2.58 17.09
N ASP A 85 6.69 2.46 18.19
CA ASP A 85 6.69 3.45 19.28
C ASP A 85 7.08 4.86 18.80
N ILE A 86 8.08 4.98 17.90
CA ILE A 86 8.48 6.27 17.35
C ILE A 86 7.40 6.83 16.40
N ILE A 87 6.82 5.97 15.56
CA ILE A 87 5.76 6.37 14.62
C ILE A 87 4.50 6.80 15.37
N GLU A 88 4.08 6.04 16.37
CA GLU A 88 2.93 6.35 17.22
C GLU A 88 3.13 7.69 17.93
N ARG A 89 4.30 7.91 18.55
CA ARG A 89 4.60 9.20 19.23
C ARG A 89 4.60 10.40 18.28
N ARG A 90 5.01 10.21 17.02
CA ARG A 90 5.12 11.30 16.04
C ARG A 90 3.84 11.54 15.24
N THR A 91 2.97 10.54 15.11
CA THR A 91 1.80 10.60 14.24
C THR A 91 0.47 10.36 14.94
N GLY A 92 0.50 9.87 16.19
CA GLY A 92 -0.68 9.48 16.96
C GLY A 92 -1.33 8.16 16.51
N ARG A 93 -0.67 7.38 15.63
CA ARG A 93 -1.21 6.12 15.09
C ARG A 93 -0.13 5.05 15.04
N HIS A 94 -0.50 3.82 15.38
CA HIS A 94 0.37 2.65 15.15
C HIS A 94 0.68 2.50 13.65
N MET A 95 1.85 1.94 13.37
CA MET A 95 2.25 1.62 12.00
C MET A 95 1.53 0.37 11.47
N ILE A 96 1.54 0.20 10.15
CA ILE A 96 1.21 -1.07 9.50
C ILE A 96 2.51 -1.85 9.32
N LEU A 97 2.51 -3.14 9.67
CA LEU A 97 3.66 -4.02 9.47
C LEU A 97 3.51 -4.77 8.15
N TYR A 98 4.39 -4.49 7.18
CA TYR A 98 4.52 -5.27 5.96
C TYR A 98 5.56 -6.37 6.12
N SER A 99 5.19 -7.62 5.80
CA SER A 99 6.09 -8.78 5.78
C SER A 99 5.42 -10.00 5.14
N ARG A 100 6.18 -11.08 4.91
CA ARG A 100 5.66 -12.42 4.63
C ARG A 100 5.32 -13.17 5.92
N LYS A 101 4.29 -14.02 5.88
CA LYS A 101 3.88 -14.89 7.01
C LYS A 101 5.05 -15.68 7.61
N ASN A 102 5.79 -16.40 6.77
CA ASN A 102 6.85 -17.29 7.25
C ASN A 102 8.00 -16.52 7.92
N LEU A 103 8.28 -15.29 7.48
CA LEU A 103 9.27 -14.44 8.13
C LEU A 103 8.82 -14.05 9.53
N LEU A 104 7.57 -13.59 9.67
CA LEU A 104 6.99 -13.22 10.97
C LEU A 104 7.06 -14.39 11.96
N GLU A 105 6.62 -15.58 11.55
CA GLU A 105 6.62 -16.76 12.44
C GLU A 105 8.03 -17.22 12.82
N GLN A 106 8.97 -17.20 11.86
CA GLN A 106 10.31 -17.75 12.04
C GLN A 106 11.24 -16.79 12.80
N TYR A 107 11.14 -15.49 12.54
CA TYR A 107 12.14 -14.51 12.98
C TYR A 107 11.60 -13.41 13.89
N THR A 108 10.33 -13.47 14.32
CA THR A 108 9.78 -12.52 15.30
C THR A 108 8.99 -13.20 16.40
N TYR A 109 9.01 -12.65 17.61
CA TYR A 109 8.03 -12.98 18.65
C TYR A 109 6.69 -12.36 18.24
N PHE A 110 6.01 -13.01 17.29
CA PHE A 110 4.84 -12.46 16.64
C PHE A 110 3.69 -12.15 17.60
N GLU A 111 3.61 -12.86 18.72
CA GLU A 111 2.72 -12.56 19.85
C GLU A 111 2.84 -11.12 20.37
N GLU A 112 4.02 -10.50 20.29
CA GLU A 112 4.28 -9.11 20.69
C GLU A 112 3.91 -8.09 19.61
N LEU A 113 3.62 -8.54 18.39
CA LEU A 113 3.35 -7.69 17.22
C LEU A 113 1.86 -7.70 16.80
N ARG A 114 1.00 -8.44 17.50
CA ARG A 114 -0.39 -8.70 17.08
C ARG A 114 -1.31 -7.48 17.16
N HIS A 115 -0.90 -6.43 17.86
CA HIS A 115 -1.66 -5.17 17.91
C HIS A 115 -1.51 -4.34 16.63
N LEU A 116 -0.52 -4.65 15.78
CA LEU A 116 -0.28 -3.94 14.53
C LEU A 116 -1.23 -4.43 13.43
N ASP A 117 -1.66 -3.51 12.58
CA ASP A 117 -2.29 -3.85 11.31
C ASP A 117 -1.28 -4.55 10.39
N LEU A 118 -1.67 -5.66 9.76
CA LEU A 118 -0.78 -6.47 8.92
C LEU A 118 -0.97 -6.19 7.44
N HIS A 119 0.12 -5.95 6.73
CA HIS A 119 0.20 -5.97 5.27
C HIS A 119 0.99 -7.22 4.84
N LEU A 120 0.28 -8.29 4.48
CA LEU A 120 0.90 -9.59 4.22
C LEU A 120 1.24 -9.75 2.75
N ALA A 121 2.48 -10.13 2.45
CA ALA A 121 2.89 -10.50 1.10
C ALA A 121 2.68 -12.00 0.84
N GLN A 122 1.81 -12.31 -0.13
CA GLN A 122 1.61 -13.66 -0.64
C GLN A 122 1.07 -13.61 -2.07
N TYR A 123 1.96 -13.89 -3.02
CA TYR A 123 1.67 -13.83 -4.45
C TYR A 123 1.98 -15.15 -5.15
N LEU A 124 1.49 -15.30 -6.37
CA LEU A 124 1.74 -16.47 -7.20
C LEU A 124 3.12 -16.38 -7.86
N SER A 125 3.86 -17.48 -7.86
CA SER A 125 5.07 -17.61 -8.68
C SER A 125 4.67 -18.10 -10.08
N ALA A 126 4.40 -17.18 -11.00
CA ALA A 126 4.03 -17.48 -12.38
C ALA A 126 4.70 -16.52 -13.39
N PRO A 127 4.85 -16.92 -14.67
CA PRO A 127 5.42 -16.05 -15.70
C PRO A 127 4.65 -14.73 -15.87
N PHE A 128 5.35 -13.69 -16.31
CA PHE A 128 4.72 -12.42 -16.64
C PHE A 128 3.81 -12.54 -17.89
N PRO A 129 2.60 -11.96 -17.90
CA PRO A 129 1.96 -11.24 -16.80
C PRO A 129 1.49 -12.17 -15.68
N THR A 130 1.95 -11.93 -14.45
CA THR A 130 1.63 -12.78 -13.31
C THR A 130 0.21 -12.44 -12.81
N PRO A 131 -0.71 -13.42 -12.74
CA PRO A 131 -2.02 -13.19 -12.15
C PRO A 131 -1.91 -12.90 -10.65
N GLU A 132 -2.81 -12.07 -10.14
CA GLU A 132 -2.93 -11.85 -8.70
C GLU A 132 -3.25 -13.15 -7.95
N HIS A 133 -2.74 -13.27 -6.74
CA HIS A 133 -3.20 -14.28 -5.79
C HIS A 133 -4.69 -14.06 -5.48
N PRO A 134 -5.52 -15.12 -5.53
CA PRO A 134 -6.98 -14.99 -5.34
C PRO A 134 -7.33 -14.52 -3.93
N GLY A 135 -6.48 -14.83 -2.94
CA GLY A 135 -6.68 -14.47 -1.54
C GLY A 135 -7.67 -15.40 -0.83
N PRO A 136 -7.84 -15.27 0.49
CA PRO A 136 -7.05 -14.41 1.39
C PRO A 136 -5.58 -14.91 1.52
N PRO A 137 -4.65 -14.09 2.05
CA PRO A 137 -3.34 -14.59 2.43
C PRO A 137 -3.45 -15.53 3.63
N GLU A 138 -2.48 -16.42 3.77
CA GLU A 138 -2.29 -17.18 4.99
C GLU A 138 -1.89 -16.25 6.14
N LEU A 139 -2.54 -16.43 7.28
CA LEU A 139 -2.26 -15.65 8.48
C LEU A 139 -1.13 -16.29 9.31
N PRO A 140 -0.21 -15.49 9.88
CA PRO A 140 0.70 -15.97 10.91
C PRO A 140 -0.06 -16.55 12.10
N LYS A 141 0.51 -17.56 12.77
CA LYS A 141 -0.11 -18.24 13.89
C LYS A 141 -0.53 -17.26 14.98
N GLY A 142 -1.83 -17.18 15.20
CA GLY A 142 -2.46 -16.36 16.22
C GLY A 142 -2.81 -14.93 15.78
N ALA A 143 -2.58 -14.57 14.51
CA ALA A 143 -3.28 -13.46 13.88
C ALA A 143 -4.74 -13.85 13.60
N SER A 144 -5.65 -12.91 13.77
CA SER A 144 -7.08 -13.09 13.49
C SER A 144 -7.52 -12.44 12.18
N THR A 145 -6.73 -11.48 11.67
CA THR A 145 -7.05 -10.71 10.47
C THR A 145 -5.79 -10.18 9.79
N TRP A 146 -5.98 -9.60 8.62
CA TRP A 146 -4.99 -8.84 7.84
C TRP A 146 -5.66 -7.53 7.36
N ARG A 147 -4.86 -6.50 7.10
CA ARG A 147 -5.34 -5.19 6.63
C ARG A 147 -5.14 -5.02 5.13
N PHE A 148 -3.93 -5.33 4.67
CA PHE A 148 -3.57 -5.33 3.25
C PHE A 148 -2.93 -6.67 2.86
N HIS A 149 -3.13 -7.07 1.62
CA HIS A 149 -2.55 -8.27 1.04
C HIS A 149 -1.86 -7.87 -0.26
N GLN A 150 -0.54 -8.01 -0.32
CA GLN A 150 0.17 -7.90 -1.59
C GLN A 150 -0.06 -9.18 -2.40
N THR A 151 -0.84 -9.05 -3.47
CA THR A 151 -1.37 -10.15 -4.27
C THR A 151 -0.48 -10.50 -5.46
N GLY A 152 0.44 -9.63 -5.86
CA GLY A 152 1.39 -9.86 -6.94
C GLY A 152 2.60 -8.93 -6.86
N ASP A 153 3.76 -9.39 -7.32
CA ASP A 153 5.03 -8.64 -7.35
C ASP A 153 5.56 -8.36 -8.78
N HIS A 154 4.89 -8.92 -9.80
CA HIS A 154 5.19 -8.74 -11.23
C HIS A 154 3.90 -8.59 -12.04
N THR A 155 2.94 -7.83 -11.53
CA THR A 155 1.65 -7.61 -12.21
C THR A 155 1.78 -6.54 -13.32
N PRO A 156 0.92 -6.52 -14.35
CA PRO A 156 1.06 -5.57 -15.45
C PRO A 156 0.88 -4.10 -15.04
N GLY A 157 1.90 -3.27 -15.22
CA GLY A 157 1.78 -1.82 -15.02
C GLY A 157 1.05 -1.08 -16.15
N ALA A 158 0.89 -1.73 -17.31
CA ALA A 158 0.21 -1.17 -18.47
C ALA A 158 -1.25 -0.81 -18.13
N GLY A 159 -1.65 0.44 -18.40
CA GLY A 159 -2.98 0.96 -18.10
C GLY A 159 -3.07 1.84 -16.85
N PHE A 160 -2.03 1.86 -16.00
CA PHE A 160 -2.00 2.71 -14.79
C PHE A 160 -1.23 4.03 -14.97
N GLY A 161 -0.75 4.32 -16.18
CA GLY A 161 0.00 5.55 -16.46
C GLY A 161 1.36 5.63 -15.75
N VAL A 162 1.90 4.48 -15.31
CA VAL A 162 3.24 4.35 -14.74
C VAL A 162 4.27 4.03 -15.82
N GLU A 163 5.54 4.41 -15.59
CA GLU A 163 6.64 4.05 -16.50
C GLU A 163 7.03 2.57 -16.39
N SER A 164 6.86 1.97 -15.21
CA SER A 164 7.19 0.56 -14.99
C SER A 164 6.21 -0.36 -15.72
N LEU A 165 6.75 -1.39 -16.39
CA LEU A 165 5.95 -2.46 -17.00
C LEU A 165 5.37 -3.43 -15.97
N GLN A 166 5.92 -3.42 -14.75
CA GLN A 166 5.57 -4.31 -13.65
C GLN A 166 5.28 -3.52 -12.37
N LEU A 167 4.24 -3.93 -11.65
CA LEU A 167 3.84 -3.33 -10.37
C LEU A 167 3.59 -4.40 -9.32
N ASP A 168 3.73 -3.99 -8.07
CA ASP A 168 3.15 -4.70 -6.94
C ASP A 168 1.67 -4.32 -6.83
N TYR A 169 0.80 -5.32 -6.69
CA TYR A 169 -0.62 -5.11 -6.43
C TYR A 169 -0.97 -5.43 -5.00
N ASP A 170 -1.85 -4.62 -4.44
CA ASP A 170 -2.34 -4.75 -3.08
C ASP A 170 -3.86 -4.73 -3.04
N ARG A 171 -4.40 -5.56 -2.16
CA ARG A 171 -5.82 -5.60 -1.82
C ARG A 171 -6.03 -5.14 -0.39
N PHE A 172 -7.05 -4.34 -0.16
CA PHE A 172 -7.54 -4.01 1.19
C PHE A 172 -8.53 -5.08 1.65
N ASN A 173 -8.50 -5.44 2.93
CA ASN A 173 -9.46 -6.37 3.52
C ASN A 173 -10.79 -5.67 3.83
N GLY A 174 -11.55 -5.36 2.78
CA GLY A 174 -12.82 -4.67 2.87
C GLY A 174 -13.21 -3.98 1.57
N THR A 175 -14.27 -3.18 1.63
CA THR A 175 -14.71 -2.33 0.52
C THR A 175 -13.89 -1.05 0.44
N VAL A 176 -14.04 -0.31 -0.66
CA VAL A 176 -13.41 1.01 -0.79
C VAL A 176 -14.01 2.00 0.22
N GLU A 177 -15.31 1.92 0.53
CA GLU A 177 -15.95 2.74 1.57
C GLU A 177 -15.34 2.48 2.94
N GLU A 178 -15.10 1.21 3.28
CA GLU A 178 -14.45 0.82 4.54
C GLU A 178 -13.00 1.31 4.61
N LEU A 179 -12.26 1.30 3.48
CA LEU A 179 -10.92 1.86 3.40
C LEU A 179 -10.90 3.37 3.71
N TYR A 180 -11.79 4.14 3.07
CA TYR A 180 -11.87 5.59 3.31
C TYR A 180 -12.34 5.91 4.73
N THR A 181 -13.33 5.17 5.24
CA THR A 181 -13.79 5.27 6.62
C THR A 181 -12.65 5.01 7.61
N TRP A 182 -11.89 3.93 7.40
CA TRP A 182 -10.73 3.59 8.23
C TRP A 182 -9.61 4.64 8.14
N ALA A 183 -9.40 5.23 6.96
CA ALA A 183 -8.46 6.33 6.79
C ALA A 183 -8.90 7.63 7.50
N GLY A 184 -10.19 7.76 7.83
CA GLY A 184 -10.78 9.00 8.34
C GLY A 184 -10.98 10.07 7.26
N PHE A 185 -11.14 9.65 6.00
CA PHE A 185 -11.35 10.55 4.85
C PHE A 185 -12.68 10.25 4.16
N GLU A 186 -13.31 11.27 3.60
CA GLU A 186 -14.43 11.08 2.69
C GLU A 186 -13.92 10.56 1.34
N ARG A 187 -14.63 9.61 0.76
CA ARG A 187 -14.34 9.11 -0.59
C ARG A 187 -14.66 10.23 -1.58
N PRO A 188 -13.69 10.72 -2.39
CA PRO A 188 -14.00 11.66 -3.44
C PRO A 188 -14.91 10.97 -4.47
N GLU A 189 -15.90 11.71 -4.98
CA GLU A 189 -16.69 11.22 -6.10
C GLU A 189 -15.74 10.87 -7.27
N PRO A 190 -15.99 9.75 -7.98
CA PRO A 190 -15.25 9.46 -9.18
C PRO A 190 -15.30 10.68 -10.10
N PRO A 191 -14.17 11.08 -10.74
CA PRO A 191 -14.25 12.13 -11.74
C PRO A 191 -15.31 11.71 -12.75
N ALA A 192 -16.26 12.60 -13.05
CA ALA A 192 -17.25 12.35 -14.08
C ALA A 192 -16.49 11.90 -15.33
N VAL A 193 -16.77 10.69 -15.82
CA VAL A 193 -16.19 10.23 -17.08
C VAL A 193 -16.64 11.25 -18.11
N PRO A 194 -15.73 12.07 -18.69
CA PRO A 194 -16.13 12.96 -19.75
C PRO A 194 -16.71 12.05 -20.82
N LEU A 195 -17.97 12.28 -21.20
CA LEU A 195 -18.50 11.66 -22.38
C LEU A 195 -17.55 12.04 -23.51
N ILE A 196 -16.75 11.08 -23.97
CA ILE A 196 -15.83 11.34 -25.07
C ILE A 196 -16.73 11.73 -26.25
N GLU A 197 -16.41 12.80 -26.97
CA GLU A 197 -17.29 13.37 -28.01
C GLU A 197 -17.79 12.29 -28.98
N TRP A 198 -16.94 11.32 -29.35
CA TRP A 198 -17.35 10.20 -30.21
C TRP A 198 -18.44 9.32 -29.58
N ALA A 199 -18.49 9.14 -28.26
CA ALA A 199 -19.51 8.34 -27.59
C ALA A 199 -20.87 9.06 -27.61
N VAL A 200 -20.87 10.39 -27.52
CA VAL A 200 -22.07 11.22 -27.71
C VAL A 200 -22.53 11.18 -29.16
N GLU A 201 -21.60 11.32 -30.10
CA GLU A 201 -21.88 11.23 -31.54
C GLU A 201 -22.40 9.84 -31.93
N ALA A 202 -21.80 8.77 -31.39
CA ALA A 202 -22.20 7.40 -31.64
C ALA A 202 -23.59 7.10 -31.05
N ASP A 203 -23.89 7.53 -29.82
CA ASP A 203 -25.24 7.40 -29.24
C ASP A 203 -26.28 8.18 -30.05
N SER A 204 -25.95 9.41 -30.46
CA SER A 204 -26.81 10.23 -31.33
C SER A 204 -27.08 9.54 -32.68
N TRP A 205 -26.03 9.01 -33.33
CA TRP A 205 -26.18 8.25 -34.56
C TRP A 205 -27.00 6.97 -34.36
N MET A 206 -26.72 6.17 -33.34
CA MET A 206 -27.48 4.95 -33.04
C MET A 206 -28.97 5.24 -32.80
N ARG A 207 -29.30 6.35 -32.13
CA ARG A 207 -30.69 6.78 -31.93
C ARG A 207 -31.35 7.23 -33.22
N SER A 208 -30.61 7.88 -34.13
CA SER A 208 -31.10 8.18 -35.48
C SER A 208 -31.45 6.90 -36.26
N GLN A 209 -30.79 5.78 -35.93
CA GLN A 209 -31.07 4.44 -36.48
C GLN A 209 -32.10 3.65 -35.66
N GLY A 210 -32.75 4.27 -34.66
CA GLY A 210 -33.84 3.67 -33.89
C GLY A 210 -33.44 2.95 -32.60
N TYR A 211 -32.17 3.02 -32.18
CA TYR A 211 -31.73 2.48 -30.89
C TYR A 211 -32.42 3.20 -29.71
N ARG A 212 -32.92 2.43 -28.73
CA ARG A 212 -33.61 2.96 -27.53
C ARG A 212 -32.98 2.51 -26.20
N GLY A 213 -31.77 1.98 -26.23
CA GLY A 213 -31.08 1.54 -25.02
C GLY A 213 -30.56 2.68 -24.14
N ALA A 214 -29.91 2.28 -23.04
CA ALA A 214 -29.33 3.17 -22.04
C ALA A 214 -28.36 4.18 -22.67
N ARG A 215 -28.32 5.40 -22.10
CA ARG A 215 -27.41 6.44 -22.56
C ARG A 215 -26.00 6.17 -22.01
N PRO A 216 -24.94 6.49 -22.75
CA PRO A 216 -23.60 6.50 -22.21
C PRO A 216 -23.53 7.42 -20.98
N GLY A 217 -22.84 7.00 -19.91
CA GLY A 217 -22.61 7.82 -18.73
C GLY A 217 -23.79 7.98 -17.77
N VAL A 218 -24.86 7.21 -17.93
CA VAL A 218 -25.97 7.15 -16.97
C VAL A 218 -26.03 5.72 -16.42
N GLU A 219 -25.55 5.52 -15.19
CA GLU A 219 -25.91 4.34 -14.37
C GLU A 219 -27.32 4.50 -13.81
#